data_AF-A0A813E6L4-F1
#
_entry.id   AF-A0A813E6L4-F1
#
_cell.length_a   1.000
_cell.length_b   1.000
_cell.length_c   1.000
_cell.angle_alpha   90.00
_cell.angle_beta   90.00
_cell.angle_gamma   90.00
#
_symmetry.space_group_name_H-M   'P 1'
#
loop_
_entity.id
_entity.type
_entity.pdbx_description
1 polymer ?
#
loop_
_entity_poly.entity_id
_entity_poly.type
_entity_poly.pdbx_seq_one_letter_code
_entity_poly.pdbx_strand_id
1 'polypeptide(L)'
;MYSEPSLVGVLVAAFACLVATVCLGVSLFFFKWTLQRTRETRSLLYEAAVAAWPPARLKFSGLAPTARMDNLSVELTANATKDSFHDEQNGILLPTYEALRYSGVVPVPVLPGDVQLPLPNSPVRYVDGPVAFKVELDIDDSRLQLGSYPLVKVVRHYESPGMYDNCATKKGVELSYGLCWVYSRLSKVCVQVARLPENNRSWGLAPRVVGRNDTFGCDFKGNWSPATYTTVPPEEIIGRAVSTAGVIVELRSNLDPYLVAMETTDGSLNFGTPAYEEGVYGIVLLVIGLVLCFVPQGAFCRWALCKLLRRRRERGLPRKHYAPRASSEPSAATVGMRYAVGGDSDDEP
;
A
#
# COMPACT_ATOMS: atom_id res chain seq x y z
N MET A 1 38.90 -49.58 9.48
CA MET A 1 37.46 -49.87 9.65
C MET A 1 36.68 -48.64 9.25
N TYR A 2 35.89 -48.72 8.19
CA TYR A 2 35.13 -47.59 7.72
C TYR A 2 33.68 -47.75 8.12
N SER A 3 33.18 -46.78 8.90
CA SER A 3 31.76 -46.68 9.23
C SER A 3 30.96 -46.62 7.93
N GLU A 4 30.03 -47.55 7.78
CA GLU A 4 28.91 -47.41 6.85
C GLU A 4 28.25 -46.04 7.08
N PRO A 5 27.61 -45.43 6.06
CA PRO A 5 26.74 -44.29 6.32
C PRO A 5 25.79 -44.73 7.44
N SER A 6 25.96 -44.15 8.61
CA SER A 6 25.23 -44.59 9.78
C SER A 6 23.75 -44.44 9.42
N LEU A 7 22.96 -45.49 9.63
CA LEU A 7 21.49 -45.47 9.54
C LEU A 7 20.91 -44.17 10.13
N VAL A 8 21.56 -43.68 11.18
CA VAL A 8 21.37 -42.38 11.84
C VAL A 8 21.27 -41.20 10.87
N GLY A 9 22.17 -41.06 9.88
CA GLY A 9 22.17 -39.93 8.95
C GLY A 9 20.96 -39.89 8.03
N VAL A 10 20.48 -41.05 7.58
CA VAL A 10 19.26 -41.16 6.75
C VAL A 10 18.01 -40.85 7.59
N LEU A 11 17.96 -41.37 8.82
CA LEU A 11 16.87 -41.10 9.76
C LEU A 11 16.79 -39.62 10.13
N VAL A 12 17.92 -38.94 10.35
CA VAL A 12 17.96 -37.50 10.63
C VAL A 12 17.44 -36.68 9.45
N ALA A 13 17.83 -37.03 8.21
CA ALA A 13 17.33 -36.34 7.02
C ALA A 13 15.82 -36.55 6.80
N ALA A 14 15.33 -37.77 7.01
CA ALA A 14 13.90 -38.07 6.92
C ALA A 14 13.08 -37.34 8.00
N PHE A 15 13.59 -37.30 9.23
CA PHE A 15 12.97 -36.55 10.33
C PHE A 15 12.95 -35.05 10.05
N ALA A 16 14.05 -34.47 9.54
CA ALA A 16 14.10 -33.06 9.17
C ALA A 16 13.09 -32.71 8.06
N CYS A 17 12.90 -33.59 7.08
CA CYS A 17 11.89 -33.41 6.03
C CYS A 17 10.47 -33.44 6.60
N LEU A 18 10.17 -34.39 7.48
CA LEU A 18 8.87 -34.49 8.15
C LEU A 18 8.59 -33.27 9.05
N VAL A 19 9.58 -32.80 9.80
CA VAL A 19 9.42 -31.58 10.61
C VAL A 19 9.16 -30.37 9.72
N ALA A 20 9.88 -30.22 8.60
CA ALA A 20 9.69 -29.12 7.68
C ALA A 20 8.29 -29.11 7.05
N THR A 21 7.78 -30.26 6.62
CA THR A 21 6.42 -30.36 6.04
C THR A 21 5.34 -30.08 7.08
N VAL A 22 5.51 -30.54 8.33
CA VAL A 22 4.60 -30.21 9.44
C VAL A 22 4.64 -28.70 9.73
N CYS A 23 5.81 -28.08 9.81
CA CYS A 23 5.95 -26.64 10.01
C CYS A 23 5.29 -25.82 8.89
N LEU A 24 5.43 -26.23 7.63
CA LEU A 24 4.76 -25.58 6.50
C LEU A 24 3.24 -25.72 6.60
N GLY A 25 2.73 -26.92 6.89
CA GLY A 25 1.29 -27.15 7.05
C GLY A 25 0.70 -26.31 8.18
N VAL A 26 1.38 -26.25 9.33
CA VAL A 26 1.00 -25.42 10.48
C VAL A 26 1.03 -23.93 10.10
N SER A 27 2.05 -23.46 9.39
CA SER A 27 2.16 -22.05 8.97
C SER A 27 1.04 -21.64 8.01
N LEU A 28 0.71 -22.49 7.02
CA LEU A 28 -0.41 -22.25 6.10
C LEU A 28 -1.76 -22.26 6.83
N PHE A 29 -1.93 -23.17 7.80
CA PHE A 29 -3.12 -23.21 8.64
C PHE A 29 -3.26 -21.93 9.46
N PHE A 30 -2.19 -21.49 10.14
CA PHE A 30 -2.20 -20.24 10.90
C PHE A 30 -2.47 -19.03 10.01
N PHE A 31 -1.86 -18.96 8.82
CA PHE A 31 -2.11 -17.88 7.87
C PHE A 31 -3.58 -17.82 7.42
N LYS A 32 -4.17 -18.97 7.05
CA LYS A 32 -5.59 -19.03 6.70
C LYS A 32 -6.48 -18.64 7.88
N TRP A 33 -6.14 -19.11 9.08
CA TRP A 33 -6.89 -18.81 10.29
C TRP A 33 -6.82 -17.33 10.68
N THR A 34 -5.66 -16.68 10.57
CA THR A 34 -5.52 -15.25 10.86
C THR A 34 -6.27 -14.38 9.86
N LEU A 35 -6.24 -14.72 8.56
CA LEU A 35 -7.03 -14.04 7.54
C LEU A 35 -8.53 -14.15 7.83
N GLN A 36 -9.03 -15.36 8.06
CA GLN A 36 -10.44 -15.60 8.37
C GLN A 36 -10.88 -14.85 9.63
N ARG A 37 -10.08 -14.91 10.71
CA ARG A 37 -10.40 -14.23 11.97
C ARG A 37 -10.41 -12.71 11.82
N THR A 38 -9.49 -12.15 11.05
CA THR A 38 -9.43 -10.70 10.77
C THR A 38 -10.68 -10.28 10.01
N ARG A 39 -11.08 -11.04 8.99
CA ARG A 39 -12.30 -10.81 8.22
C ARG A 39 -13.56 -10.88 9.09
N GLU A 40 -13.73 -11.94 9.87
CA GLU A 40 -14.87 -12.11 10.79
C GLU A 40 -14.96 -10.95 11.80
N THR A 41 -13.83 -10.52 12.34
CA THR A 41 -13.79 -9.40 13.30
C THR A 41 -14.22 -8.09 12.62
N ARG A 42 -13.72 -7.81 11.41
CA ARG A 42 -14.09 -6.61 10.63
C ARG A 42 -15.57 -6.63 10.25
N SER A 43 -16.09 -7.78 9.79
CA SER A 43 -17.50 -7.90 9.42
C SER A 43 -18.43 -7.73 10.61
N LEU A 44 -18.07 -8.28 11.78
CA LEU A 44 -18.85 -8.11 13.01
C LEU A 44 -18.91 -6.64 13.47
N LEU A 45 -17.79 -5.91 13.39
CA LEU A 45 -17.76 -4.48 13.73
C LEU A 45 -18.65 -3.66 12.78
N TYR A 46 -18.60 -3.96 11.49
CA TYR A 46 -19.44 -3.29 10.50
C TYR A 46 -20.92 -3.67 10.65
N GLU A 47 -21.24 -4.93 10.91
CA GLU A 47 -22.61 -5.39 11.19
C GLU A 47 -23.18 -4.68 12.41
N ALA A 48 -22.41 -4.53 13.48
CA ALA A 48 -22.81 -3.77 14.66
C ALA A 48 -23.07 -2.27 14.32
N ALA A 49 -22.24 -1.68 13.46
CA ALA A 49 -22.45 -0.30 13.00
C ALA A 49 -23.74 -0.17 12.16
N VAL A 50 -23.98 -1.10 11.24
CA VAL A 50 -25.21 -1.16 10.44
C VAL A 50 -26.44 -1.33 11.34
N ALA A 51 -26.37 -2.18 12.37
CA ALA A 51 -27.47 -2.35 13.32
C ALA A 51 -27.74 -1.08 14.17
N ALA A 52 -26.70 -0.31 14.49
CA ALA A 52 -26.81 0.95 15.24
C ALA A 52 -27.26 2.15 14.37
N TRP A 53 -27.21 2.01 13.05
CA TRP A 53 -27.46 3.11 12.12
C TRP A 53 -28.90 3.65 12.09
N PRO A 54 -29.98 2.84 12.06
CA PRO A 54 -31.34 3.35 11.91
C PRO A 54 -31.74 4.48 12.88
N PRO A 55 -31.52 4.38 14.21
CA PRO A 55 -31.84 5.48 15.12
C PRO A 55 -30.93 6.70 14.95
N ALA A 56 -29.67 6.51 14.56
CA ALA A 56 -28.74 7.61 14.27
C ALA A 56 -29.15 8.36 13.00
N ARG A 57 -29.54 7.61 11.96
CA ARG A 57 -30.03 8.16 10.70
C ARG A 57 -31.26 9.01 10.89
N LEU A 58 -32.23 8.58 11.71
CA LEU A 58 -33.44 9.37 11.99
C LEU A 58 -33.11 10.74 12.61
N LYS A 59 -32.10 10.80 13.49
CA LYS A 59 -31.65 12.08 14.08
C LYS A 59 -30.91 12.97 13.09
N PHE A 60 -30.27 12.36 12.10
CA PHE A 60 -29.49 13.03 11.05
C PHE A 60 -30.33 13.36 9.80
N SER A 61 -31.51 12.74 9.66
CA SER A 61 -32.47 13.01 8.60
C SER A 61 -33.24 14.28 8.88
N GLY A 62 -33.59 15.02 7.81
CA GLY A 62 -34.35 16.26 7.91
C GLY A 62 -33.51 17.49 8.24
N LEU A 63 -32.18 17.39 8.21
CA LEU A 63 -31.31 18.55 8.30
C LEU A 63 -31.36 19.33 6.98
N ALA A 64 -31.18 20.65 7.07
CA ALA A 64 -30.96 21.54 5.93
C ALA A 64 -29.58 22.21 6.05
N PRO A 65 -28.48 21.44 5.95
CA PRO A 65 -27.16 21.99 6.20
C PRO A 65 -26.74 22.91 5.05
N THR A 66 -26.16 24.06 5.38
CA THR A 66 -25.63 25.00 4.40
C THR A 66 -24.13 25.16 4.58
N ALA A 67 -23.38 25.06 3.49
CA ALA A 67 -21.95 25.34 3.47
C ALA A 67 -21.72 26.78 3.06
N ARG A 68 -20.90 27.50 3.82
CA ARG A 68 -20.57 28.90 3.60
C ARG A 68 -19.08 29.05 3.35
N MET A 69 -18.76 29.84 2.34
CA MET A 69 -17.41 30.29 2.02
C MET A 69 -17.49 31.77 1.66
N ASP A 70 -16.91 32.62 2.50
CA ASP A 70 -16.98 34.08 2.37
C ASP A 70 -18.43 34.57 2.17
N ASN A 71 -18.75 35.14 1.00
CA ASN A 71 -20.08 35.64 0.65
C ASN A 71 -20.94 34.62 -0.11
N LEU A 72 -20.45 33.39 -0.29
CA LEU A 72 -21.13 32.32 -1.00
C LEU A 72 -21.70 31.32 0.00
N SER A 73 -22.95 30.92 -0.21
CA SER A 73 -23.62 29.87 0.56
C SER A 73 -24.25 28.86 -0.38
N VAL A 74 -24.07 27.58 -0.10
CA VAL A 74 -24.65 26.48 -0.87
C VAL A 74 -25.39 25.56 0.09
N GLU A 75 -26.68 25.31 -0.20
CA GLU A 75 -27.45 24.29 0.50
C GLU A 75 -26.97 22.90 0.07
N LEU A 76 -26.66 22.06 1.06
CA LEU A 76 -26.20 20.70 0.81
C LEU A 76 -27.42 19.80 0.64
N THR A 77 -27.51 19.10 -0.49
CA THR A 77 -28.64 18.23 -0.78
C THR A 77 -28.44 16.85 -0.15
N ALA A 78 -29.51 16.32 0.44
CA ALA A 78 -29.52 14.95 0.93
C ALA A 78 -29.28 13.97 -0.23
N ASN A 79 -28.34 13.07 -0.05
CA ASN A 79 -27.96 12.05 -1.01
C ASN A 79 -27.98 10.68 -0.30
N ALA A 80 -28.89 9.83 -0.77
CA ALA A 80 -29.08 8.46 -0.27
C ALA A 80 -28.53 7.39 -1.23
N THR A 81 -27.65 7.77 -2.17
CA THR A 81 -26.95 6.80 -3.02
C THR A 81 -26.21 5.80 -2.17
N LYS A 82 -26.36 4.51 -2.46
CA LYS A 82 -25.60 3.44 -1.82
C LYS A 82 -24.10 3.71 -1.95
N ASP A 83 -23.36 3.56 -0.85
CA ASP A 83 -21.90 3.63 -0.89
C ASP A 83 -21.34 2.41 -1.65
N SER A 84 -20.32 2.65 -2.48
CA SER A 84 -19.64 1.61 -3.23
C SER A 84 -18.65 0.88 -2.34
N PHE A 85 -18.89 -0.40 -2.08
CA PHE A 85 -17.92 -1.30 -1.47
C PHE A 85 -17.28 -2.16 -2.56
N HIS A 86 -16.00 -2.47 -2.42
CA HIS A 86 -15.31 -3.35 -3.37
C HIS A 86 -15.67 -4.84 -3.16
N ASP A 87 -16.35 -5.17 -2.07
CA ASP A 87 -16.70 -6.54 -1.70
C ASP A 87 -17.87 -7.17 -2.47
N GLU A 88 -18.65 -6.39 -3.22
CA GLU A 88 -19.66 -6.96 -4.13
C GLU A 88 -19.01 -7.92 -5.15
N GLN A 89 -17.77 -7.63 -5.56
CA GLN A 89 -16.99 -8.49 -6.46
C GLN A 89 -16.44 -9.74 -5.76
N ASN A 90 -16.30 -9.69 -4.44
CA ASN A 90 -15.71 -10.75 -3.62
C ASN A 90 -16.74 -11.82 -3.19
N GLY A 91 -18.02 -11.65 -3.56
CA GLY A 91 -19.11 -12.55 -3.16
C GLY A 91 -19.43 -12.50 -1.66
N ILE A 92 -18.96 -11.46 -0.95
CA ILE A 92 -19.19 -11.28 0.48
C ILE A 92 -20.47 -10.48 0.63
N LEU A 93 -21.51 -11.14 1.15
CA LEU A 93 -22.77 -10.48 1.48
C LEU A 93 -22.61 -9.73 2.80
N LEU A 94 -22.09 -8.51 2.73
CA LEU A 94 -22.14 -7.57 3.84
C LEU A 94 -23.58 -7.08 4.05
N PRO A 95 -24.00 -6.81 5.30
CA PRO A 95 -25.30 -6.22 5.55
C PRO A 95 -25.41 -4.88 4.82
N THR A 96 -26.52 -4.69 4.11
CA THR A 96 -26.81 -3.43 3.41
C THR A 96 -27.49 -2.46 4.35
N TYR A 97 -27.27 -1.16 4.13
CA TYR A 97 -27.91 -0.11 4.90
C TYR A 97 -28.29 1.06 3.99
N GLU A 98 -29.26 1.86 4.42
CA GLU A 98 -29.67 3.06 3.69
C GLU A 98 -28.72 4.22 4.01
N ALA A 99 -27.78 4.48 3.09
CA ALA A 99 -26.84 5.59 3.21
C ALA A 99 -27.57 6.93 3.30
N LEU A 100 -27.01 7.87 4.06
CA LEU A 100 -27.47 9.25 4.11
C LEU A 100 -26.27 10.17 4.35
N ARG A 101 -26.00 11.02 3.37
CA ARG A 101 -25.03 12.11 3.44
C ARG A 101 -25.65 13.36 2.86
N TYR A 102 -25.10 14.52 3.19
CA TYR A 102 -25.46 15.77 2.52
C TYR A 102 -24.28 16.24 1.69
N SER A 103 -24.50 16.60 0.44
CA SER A 103 -23.42 17.03 -0.46
C SER A 103 -23.85 18.20 -1.31
N GLY A 104 -22.92 19.11 -1.57
CA GLY A 104 -23.10 20.26 -2.46
C GLY A 104 -21.77 20.67 -3.05
N VAL A 105 -21.81 21.37 -4.19
CA VAL A 105 -20.62 21.88 -4.87
C VAL A 105 -20.51 23.37 -4.56
N VAL A 106 -19.48 23.77 -3.83
CA VAL A 106 -19.18 25.17 -3.57
C VAL A 106 -18.31 25.70 -4.71
N PRO A 107 -18.79 26.69 -5.49
CA PRO A 107 -17.98 27.25 -6.55
C PRO A 107 -16.76 27.95 -5.95
N VAL A 108 -15.58 27.62 -6.47
CA VAL A 108 -14.34 28.33 -6.11
C VAL A 108 -14.26 29.56 -6.99
N PRO A 109 -14.12 30.78 -6.43
CA PRO A 109 -13.95 31.97 -7.25
C PRO A 109 -12.71 31.80 -8.12
N VAL A 110 -12.85 32.12 -9.42
CA VAL A 110 -11.70 32.17 -10.33
C VAL A 110 -10.74 33.19 -9.76
N LEU A 111 -9.57 32.72 -9.32
CA LEU A 111 -8.57 33.60 -8.72
C LEU A 111 -8.02 34.51 -9.83
N PRO A 112 -8.12 35.84 -9.68
CA PRO A 112 -7.54 36.78 -10.64
C PRO A 112 -6.01 36.72 -10.50
N GLY A 113 -5.38 35.98 -11.40
CA GLY A 113 -3.96 35.72 -11.39
C GLY A 113 -3.67 34.30 -10.92
N ASP A 114 -3.05 33.54 -11.81
CA ASP A 114 -2.58 32.18 -11.58
C ASP A 114 -1.94 32.06 -10.20
N VAL A 115 -2.29 31.02 -9.43
CA VAL A 115 -1.56 30.67 -8.21
C VAL A 115 -0.12 30.44 -8.62
N GLN A 116 0.73 31.47 -8.47
CA GLN A 116 2.11 31.40 -8.93
C GLN A 116 2.80 30.32 -8.15
N LEU A 117 3.13 29.24 -8.85
CA LEU A 117 3.80 28.10 -8.27
C LEU A 117 5.13 28.57 -7.68
N PRO A 118 5.48 28.10 -6.47
CA PRO A 118 6.72 28.47 -5.81
C PRO A 118 7.90 28.26 -6.76
N LEU A 119 8.83 29.21 -6.76
CA LEU A 119 10.04 29.13 -7.58
C LEU A 119 10.81 27.82 -7.26
N PRO A 120 11.43 27.18 -8.28
CA PRO A 120 12.05 25.86 -8.16
C PRO A 120 13.14 25.74 -7.09
N ASN A 121 13.67 26.87 -6.59
CA ASN A 121 14.74 26.91 -5.60
C ASN A 121 14.23 26.99 -4.13
N SER A 122 12.92 26.94 -3.88
CA SER A 122 12.42 26.94 -2.50
C SER A 122 12.79 25.64 -1.78
N PRO A 123 13.41 25.67 -0.58
CA PRO A 123 13.75 24.46 0.17
C PRO A 123 12.52 23.72 0.72
N VAL A 124 11.34 24.32 0.64
CA VAL A 124 10.10 23.83 1.25
C VAL A 124 9.58 22.58 0.51
N ARG A 125 9.35 21.48 1.24
CA ARG A 125 8.79 20.22 0.69
C ARG A 125 7.29 20.29 0.41
N TYR A 126 6.58 21.19 1.08
CA TYR A 126 5.14 21.41 0.99
C TYR A 126 4.85 22.90 0.92
N VAL A 127 4.41 23.38 -0.24
CA VAL A 127 3.93 24.75 -0.35
C VAL A 127 2.41 24.68 -0.40
N ASP A 128 1.79 25.08 0.70
CA ASP A 128 0.38 25.40 0.70
C ASP A 128 0.19 26.67 -0.13
N GLY A 129 -0.72 26.63 -1.10
CA GLY A 129 -1.01 27.80 -1.92
C GLY A 129 -1.46 28.99 -1.07
N PRO A 130 -1.28 30.24 -1.54
CA PRO A 130 -1.67 31.44 -0.81
C PRO A 130 -3.18 31.55 -0.59
N VAL A 131 -3.98 30.77 -1.34
CA VAL A 131 -5.43 30.77 -1.24
C VAL A 131 -5.91 29.52 -0.52
N ALA A 132 -6.55 29.76 0.63
CA ALA A 132 -7.19 28.73 1.40
C ALA A 132 -8.72 28.83 1.30
N PHE A 133 -9.33 27.68 1.05
CA PHE A 133 -10.75 27.43 1.12
C PHE A 133 -11.17 27.36 2.60
N LYS A 134 -11.86 28.41 3.06
CA LYS A 134 -12.42 28.50 4.41
C LYS A 134 -13.88 28.11 4.36
N VAL A 135 -14.26 27.07 5.11
CA VAL A 135 -15.62 26.56 5.11
C VAL A 135 -16.21 26.63 6.51
N GLU A 136 -17.40 27.19 6.58
CA GLU A 136 -18.28 27.10 7.72
C GLU A 136 -19.50 26.26 7.33
N LEU A 137 -19.98 25.44 8.26
CA LEU A 137 -21.24 24.71 8.11
C LEU A 137 -22.26 25.24 9.10
N ASP A 138 -23.40 25.70 8.58
CA ASP A 138 -24.57 26.03 9.39
C ASP A 138 -25.52 24.80 9.34
N ILE A 139 -25.76 24.18 10.49
CA ILE A 139 -26.62 23.00 10.69
C ILE A 139 -27.60 23.32 11.82
N ASP A 140 -28.89 23.50 11.48
CA ASP A 140 -29.90 24.00 12.41
C ASP A 140 -29.41 25.30 13.09
N ASP A 141 -29.35 25.34 14.43
CA ASP A 141 -28.85 26.48 15.21
C ASP A 141 -27.32 26.43 15.48
N SER A 142 -26.59 25.50 14.84
CA SER A 142 -25.16 25.26 15.09
C SER A 142 -24.30 25.75 13.93
N ARG A 143 -23.28 26.55 14.23
CA ARG A 143 -22.25 26.96 13.26
C ARG A 143 -20.93 26.26 13.55
N LEU A 144 -20.41 25.51 12.59
CA LEU A 144 -19.19 24.73 12.69
C LEU A 144 -18.10 25.30 11.80
N GLN A 145 -16.94 25.61 12.38
CA GLN A 145 -15.77 26.07 11.64
C GLN A 145 -14.89 24.87 11.26
N LEU A 146 -14.75 24.57 9.97
CA LEU A 146 -13.98 23.40 9.51
C LEU A 146 -12.47 23.68 9.45
N GLY A 147 -12.09 24.94 9.30
CA GLY A 147 -10.71 25.39 9.14
C GLY A 147 -10.42 25.96 7.75
N SER A 148 -9.14 26.07 7.43
CA SER A 148 -8.64 26.61 6.16
C SER A 148 -7.91 25.51 5.40
N TYR A 149 -8.30 25.24 4.16
CA TYR A 149 -7.70 24.20 3.32
C TYR A 149 -7.07 24.81 2.07
N PRO A 150 -5.78 24.60 1.77
CA PRO A 150 -5.19 25.13 0.54
C PRO A 150 -5.92 24.58 -0.69
N LEU A 151 -6.25 25.44 -1.65
CA LEU A 151 -6.91 24.99 -2.89
C LEU A 151 -5.98 24.12 -3.75
N VAL A 152 -4.68 24.41 -3.71
CA VAL A 152 -3.65 23.67 -4.42
C VAL A 152 -2.54 23.31 -3.45
N LYS A 153 -2.16 22.04 -3.45
CA LYS A 153 -0.98 21.52 -2.77
C LYS A 153 0.08 21.18 -3.80
N VAL A 154 1.32 21.51 -3.46
CA VAL A 154 2.48 21.18 -4.27
C VAL A 154 3.42 20.34 -3.42
N VAL A 155 3.67 19.11 -3.86
CA VAL A 155 4.60 18.19 -3.21
C VAL A 155 5.82 18.03 -4.11
N ARG A 156 7.00 18.29 -3.55
CA ARG A 156 8.27 18.06 -4.24
C ARG A 156 8.83 16.69 -3.87
N HIS A 157 9.05 15.85 -4.87
CA HIS A 157 9.78 14.60 -4.74
C HIS A 157 11.17 14.74 -5.36
N TYR A 158 12.17 14.22 -4.65
CA TYR A 158 13.51 14.04 -5.20
C TYR A 158 13.58 12.66 -5.85
N GLU A 159 13.99 12.61 -7.11
CA GLU A 159 14.22 11.36 -7.82
C GLU A 159 15.72 11.13 -7.98
N SER A 160 16.17 9.92 -7.64
CA SER A 160 17.56 9.55 -7.88
C SER A 160 17.85 9.54 -9.38
N PRO A 161 19.07 9.92 -9.82
CA PRO A 161 19.45 9.84 -11.22
C PRO A 161 19.16 8.45 -11.79
N GLY A 162 18.48 8.38 -12.95
CA GLY A 162 18.10 7.13 -13.61
C GLY A 162 16.71 6.58 -13.27
N MET A 163 15.90 7.27 -12.45
CA MET A 163 14.51 6.89 -12.14
C MET A 163 13.46 7.86 -12.73
N TYR A 164 13.77 8.54 -13.83
CA TYR A 164 12.96 9.64 -14.40
C TYR A 164 11.51 9.26 -14.78
N ASP A 165 11.24 7.98 -15.09
CA ASP A 165 9.89 7.51 -15.40
C ASP A 165 8.94 7.54 -14.19
N ASN A 166 9.49 7.63 -12.96
CA ASN A 166 8.69 7.71 -11.75
C ASN A 166 7.91 9.03 -11.63
N CYS A 167 8.40 10.11 -12.25
CA CYS A 167 7.67 11.37 -12.19
C CYS A 167 6.39 11.30 -13.04
N ALA A 168 6.50 10.76 -14.25
CA ALA A 168 5.37 10.57 -15.16
C ALA A 168 4.31 9.63 -14.56
N THR A 169 4.74 8.52 -13.93
CA THR A 169 3.80 7.58 -13.27
C THR A 169 3.06 8.22 -12.09
N LYS A 170 3.67 9.19 -11.41
CA LYS A 170 3.02 9.99 -10.35
C LYS A 170 2.20 11.18 -10.90
N LYS A 171 2.13 11.34 -12.22
CA LYS A 171 1.53 12.51 -12.90
C LYS A 171 2.17 13.84 -12.47
N GLY A 172 3.45 13.80 -12.12
CA GLY A 172 4.21 14.99 -11.79
C GLY A 172 4.75 15.70 -13.03
N VAL A 173 5.24 16.93 -12.83
CA VAL A 173 5.95 17.71 -13.83
C VAL A 173 7.41 17.80 -13.41
N GLU A 174 8.30 17.39 -14.31
CA GLU A 174 9.74 17.59 -14.12
C GLU A 174 10.11 19.01 -14.54
N LEU A 175 10.67 19.79 -13.60
CA LEU A 175 10.99 21.20 -13.83
C LEU A 175 12.50 21.46 -13.93
N SER A 176 13.31 20.44 -14.25
CA SER A 176 14.80 20.37 -14.26
C SER A 176 15.46 19.92 -12.94
N TYR A 177 16.68 19.38 -13.05
CA TYR A 177 17.51 18.84 -11.96
C TYR A 177 16.98 17.59 -11.23
N GLY A 178 16.19 16.74 -11.89
CA GLY A 178 15.66 15.51 -11.28
C GLY A 178 14.63 15.77 -10.17
N LEU A 179 14.02 16.97 -10.16
CA LEU A 179 12.96 17.33 -9.23
C LEU A 179 11.60 17.07 -9.87
N CYS A 180 10.83 16.18 -9.24
CA CYS A 180 9.46 15.89 -9.65
C CYS A 180 8.48 16.68 -8.77
N TRP A 181 7.63 17.48 -9.40
CA TRP A 181 6.61 18.27 -8.73
C TRP A 181 5.23 17.66 -8.98
N VAL A 182 4.57 17.22 -7.92
CA VAL A 182 3.22 16.67 -8.00
C VAL A 182 2.23 17.71 -7.48
N TYR A 183 1.36 18.16 -8.37
CA TYR A 183 0.31 19.12 -8.09
C TYR A 183 -0.95 18.38 -7.71
N SER A 184 -1.61 18.83 -6.64
CA SER A 184 -2.90 18.29 -6.25
C SER A 184 -3.86 19.42 -5.94
N ARG A 185 -5.08 19.35 -6.47
CA ARG A 185 -6.14 20.32 -6.19
C ARG A 185 -7.12 19.79 -5.15
N LEU A 186 -7.64 20.67 -4.31
CA LEU A 186 -8.71 20.35 -3.38
C LEU A 186 -9.95 19.97 -4.19
N SER A 187 -10.42 18.75 -4.00
CA SER A 187 -11.56 18.20 -4.74
C SER A 187 -12.80 18.09 -3.86
N LYS A 188 -12.60 17.72 -2.60
CA LYS A 188 -13.66 17.40 -1.67
C LYS A 188 -13.23 17.75 -0.24
N VAL A 189 -14.15 18.33 0.52
CA VAL A 189 -14.06 18.49 1.97
C VAL A 189 -15.20 17.67 2.57
N CYS A 190 -14.87 16.61 3.30
CA CYS A 190 -15.86 15.77 3.97
C CYS A 190 -15.65 15.77 5.47
N VAL A 191 -16.71 16.07 6.21
CA VAL A 191 -16.66 16.14 7.67
C VAL A 191 -17.73 15.32 8.33
N GLN A 192 -17.41 14.90 9.55
CA GLN A 192 -18.26 14.10 10.41
C GLN A 192 -18.81 14.97 11.53
N VAL A 193 -20.11 14.84 11.78
CA VAL A 193 -20.78 15.55 12.87
C VAL A 193 -21.50 14.59 13.81
N ALA A 194 -21.63 15.02 15.06
CA ALA A 194 -22.40 14.36 16.10
C ALA A 194 -23.19 15.39 16.89
N ARG A 195 -24.25 14.96 17.57
CA ARG A 195 -24.89 15.80 18.58
C ARG A 195 -23.98 15.92 19.80
N LEU A 196 -23.82 17.14 20.29
CA LEU A 196 -23.04 17.38 21.50
C LEU A 196 -23.77 16.79 22.72
N PRO A 197 -23.06 16.09 23.62
CA PRO A 197 -23.67 15.41 24.76
C PRO A 197 -24.30 16.39 25.76
N GLU A 198 -23.84 17.65 25.78
CA GLU A 198 -24.27 18.68 26.73
C GLU A 198 -25.72 19.15 26.51
N ASN A 199 -26.16 19.27 25.25
CA ASN A 199 -27.46 19.88 24.92
C ASN A 199 -28.36 18.95 24.09
N ASN A 200 -27.84 17.87 23.48
CA ASN A 200 -28.58 17.01 22.54
C ASN A 200 -29.28 17.76 21.38
N ARG A 201 -29.17 19.09 21.27
CA ARG A 201 -29.78 19.95 20.26
C ARG A 201 -28.74 20.54 19.32
N SER A 202 -27.55 20.84 19.84
CA SER A 202 -26.45 21.36 19.04
C SER A 202 -25.67 20.23 18.36
N TRP A 203 -25.24 20.52 17.14
CA TRP A 203 -24.30 19.70 16.40
C TRP A 203 -22.88 20.19 16.68
N GLY A 204 -21.93 19.27 16.64
CA GLY A 204 -20.51 19.54 16.77
C GLY A 204 -19.71 18.69 15.80
N LEU A 205 -18.48 19.13 15.51
CA LEU A 205 -17.51 18.28 14.83
C LEU A 205 -17.20 17.05 15.70
N ALA A 206 -17.10 15.89 15.07
CA ALA A 206 -16.88 14.63 15.76
C ALA A 206 -15.46 14.10 15.48
N PRO A 207 -14.44 14.56 16.23
CA PRO A 207 -13.09 14.03 16.08
C PRO A 207 -13.06 12.54 16.46
N ARG A 208 -12.39 11.73 15.64
CA ARG A 208 -12.27 10.28 15.82
C ARG A 208 -11.18 9.88 16.81
N VAL A 209 -10.14 10.70 16.94
CA VAL A 209 -9.03 10.47 17.86
C VAL A 209 -9.16 11.42 19.04
N VAL A 210 -9.29 10.86 20.24
CA VAL A 210 -9.41 11.63 21.49
C VAL A 210 -8.20 12.56 21.65
N GLY A 211 -8.47 13.84 21.95
CA GLY A 211 -7.43 14.87 22.10
C GLY A 211 -6.91 15.47 20.79
N ARG A 212 -7.42 15.03 19.62
CA ARG A 212 -7.04 15.58 18.32
C ARG A 212 -8.22 16.19 17.58
N ASN A 213 -8.24 17.51 17.53
CA ASN A 213 -9.31 18.29 16.91
C ASN A 213 -9.28 18.28 15.37
N ASP A 214 -8.28 17.66 14.73
CA ASP A 214 -8.13 17.60 13.26
C ASP A 214 -8.66 16.30 12.64
N THR A 215 -9.21 15.39 13.45
CA THR A 215 -9.58 14.01 13.04
C THR A 215 -11.08 13.82 12.79
N PHE A 216 -11.79 14.87 12.37
CA PHE A 216 -13.23 14.85 12.09
C PHE A 216 -13.56 14.64 10.60
N GLY A 217 -12.58 14.33 9.75
CA GLY A 217 -12.78 14.16 8.32
C GLY A 217 -13.30 12.78 7.91
N CYS A 218 -13.74 12.57 6.67
CA CYS A 218 -14.25 11.26 6.21
C CYS A 218 -13.24 10.40 5.42
N ASP A 219 -12.06 10.92 5.07
CA ASP A 219 -11.03 10.16 4.35
C ASP A 219 -10.04 9.56 5.36
N PHE A 220 -9.97 8.23 5.42
CA PHE A 220 -9.05 7.52 6.31
C PHE A 220 -7.90 6.92 5.52
N LYS A 221 -6.69 7.46 5.72
CA LYS A 221 -5.44 6.95 5.14
C LYS A 221 -4.36 6.90 6.22
N GLY A 222 -4.64 6.15 7.28
CA GLY A 222 -3.86 6.13 8.53
C GLY A 222 -4.13 7.31 9.47
N ASN A 223 -4.77 8.37 8.99
CA ASN A 223 -5.37 9.43 9.80
C ASN A 223 -6.66 9.91 9.13
N TRP A 224 -7.59 10.43 9.93
CA TRP A 224 -8.82 11.04 9.44
C TRP A 224 -8.54 12.45 8.93
N SER A 225 -8.72 12.67 7.63
CA SER A 225 -8.51 13.96 6.97
C SER A 225 -9.83 14.52 6.43
N PRO A 226 -10.17 15.78 6.72
CA PRO A 226 -11.38 16.39 6.17
C PRO A 226 -11.21 16.76 4.70
N ALA A 227 -9.99 17.03 4.23
CA ALA A 227 -9.73 17.48 2.87
C ALA A 227 -9.14 16.35 2.02
N THR A 228 -9.75 16.11 0.85
CA THR A 228 -9.29 15.17 -0.18
C THR A 228 -8.80 15.92 -1.40
N TYR A 229 -7.58 15.59 -1.82
CA TYR A 229 -6.91 16.21 -2.96
C TYR A 229 -6.83 15.23 -4.11
N THR A 230 -7.06 15.73 -5.32
CA THR A 230 -6.88 14.97 -6.57
C THR A 230 -5.63 15.46 -7.27
N THR A 231 -4.80 14.52 -7.74
CA THR A 231 -3.62 14.86 -8.52
C THR A 231 -4.05 15.49 -9.84
N VAL A 232 -3.44 16.63 -10.16
CA VAL A 232 -3.69 17.38 -11.38
C VAL A 232 -2.76 16.84 -12.46
N PRO A 233 -3.29 16.38 -13.60
CA PRO A 233 -2.45 15.88 -14.67
C PRO A 233 -1.69 17.05 -15.35
N PRO A 234 -0.48 16.82 -15.91
CA PRO A 234 0.35 17.88 -16.49
C PRO A 234 -0.36 18.73 -17.55
N GLU A 235 -1.29 18.14 -18.31
CA GLU A 235 -2.02 18.80 -19.39
C GLU A 235 -3.01 19.86 -18.87
N GLU A 236 -3.45 19.76 -17.61
CA GLU A 236 -4.31 20.74 -16.95
C GLU A 236 -3.52 21.93 -16.37
N ILE A 237 -2.19 21.90 -16.43
CA ILE A 237 -1.30 22.94 -15.89
C ILE A 237 -0.90 23.89 -17.01
N ILE A 238 -1.70 24.95 -17.22
CA ILE A 238 -1.46 25.94 -18.27
C ILE A 238 -0.77 27.14 -17.66
N GLY A 239 0.44 27.48 -18.11
CA GLY A 239 1.13 28.71 -17.68
C GLY A 239 1.42 28.79 -16.18
N ARG A 240 1.52 27.63 -15.48
CA ARG A 240 1.61 27.49 -14.01
C ARG A 240 0.29 27.71 -13.25
N ALA A 241 -0.83 27.81 -13.95
CA ALA A 241 -2.15 27.82 -13.36
C ALA A 241 -2.69 26.40 -13.22
N VAL A 242 -3.42 26.15 -12.14
CA VAL A 242 -4.21 24.92 -11.96
C VAL A 242 -5.67 25.33 -11.95
N SER A 243 -6.46 24.78 -12.87
CA SER A 243 -7.90 24.97 -12.87
C SER A 243 -8.51 24.32 -11.62
N THR A 244 -9.09 25.15 -10.75
CA THR A 244 -9.89 24.71 -9.61
C THR A 244 -11.35 24.65 -10.03
N ALA A 245 -11.88 23.43 -10.17
CA ALA A 245 -13.33 23.24 -10.22
C ALA A 245 -13.96 23.55 -8.85
N GLY A 246 -15.30 23.59 -8.79
CA GLY A 246 -16.00 23.68 -7.50
C GLY A 246 -15.58 22.56 -6.55
N VAL A 247 -15.55 22.85 -5.24
CA VAL A 247 -15.17 21.90 -4.21
C VAL A 247 -16.43 21.22 -3.68
N ILE A 248 -16.41 19.89 -3.65
CA ILE A 248 -17.52 19.11 -3.07
C ILE A 248 -17.44 19.20 -1.55
N VAL A 249 -18.44 19.78 -0.91
CA VAL A 249 -18.57 19.74 0.55
C VAL A 249 -19.54 18.62 0.89
N GLU A 250 -19.08 17.66 1.70
CA GLU A 250 -19.84 16.48 2.12
C GLU A 250 -19.93 16.44 3.65
N LEU A 251 -21.13 16.19 4.15
CA LEU A 251 -21.44 16.08 5.56
C LEU A 251 -21.99 14.69 5.85
N ARG A 252 -21.38 14.00 6.81
CA ARG A 252 -21.80 12.68 7.29
C ARG A 252 -22.00 12.66 8.81
N SER A 253 -22.84 11.75 9.27
CA SER A 253 -22.95 11.43 10.69
C SER A 253 -21.73 10.64 11.15
N ASN A 254 -21.24 10.87 12.37
CA ASN A 254 -20.16 10.06 12.95
C ASN A 254 -20.56 8.59 13.18
N LEU A 255 -21.85 8.27 13.16
CA LEU A 255 -22.36 6.90 13.30
C LEU A 255 -22.66 6.23 11.96
N ASP A 256 -22.26 6.84 10.85
CA ASP A 256 -22.41 6.27 9.51
C ASP A 256 -21.57 4.97 9.36
N PRO A 257 -22.18 3.81 9.02
CA PRO A 257 -21.46 2.56 8.80
C PRO A 257 -20.33 2.64 7.78
N TYR A 258 -20.41 3.54 6.79
CA TYR A 258 -19.31 3.77 5.85
C TYR A 258 -18.01 4.15 6.53
N LEU A 259 -18.08 4.96 7.59
CA LEU A 259 -16.90 5.43 8.30
C LEU A 259 -16.28 4.28 9.11
N VAL A 260 -17.10 3.41 9.69
CA VAL A 260 -16.62 2.18 10.34
C VAL A 260 -15.99 1.24 9.32
N ALA A 261 -16.56 1.12 8.13
CA ALA A 261 -15.93 0.37 7.04
C ALA A 261 -14.56 0.95 6.65
N MET A 262 -14.46 2.27 6.47
CA MET A 262 -13.18 2.94 6.18
C MET A 262 -12.15 2.67 7.27
N GLU A 263 -12.52 2.76 8.54
CA GLU A 263 -11.61 2.52 9.67
C GLU A 263 -11.16 1.05 9.73
N THR A 264 -12.10 0.12 9.64
CA THR A 264 -11.81 -1.33 9.74
C THR A 264 -11.01 -1.88 8.56
N THR A 265 -11.09 -1.23 7.40
CA THR A 265 -10.42 -1.64 6.15
C THR A 265 -9.24 -0.75 5.78
N ASP A 266 -8.81 0.14 6.68
CA ASP A 266 -7.72 1.10 6.45
C ASP A 266 -7.90 1.96 5.18
N GLY A 267 -9.15 2.33 4.89
CA GLY A 267 -9.56 3.15 3.75
C GLY A 267 -9.69 2.40 2.44
N SER A 268 -9.37 1.10 2.41
CA SER A 268 -9.47 0.29 1.20
C SER A 268 -10.90 -0.12 0.86
N LEU A 269 -11.82 -0.07 1.83
CA LEU A 269 -13.20 -0.58 1.70
C LEU A 269 -13.27 -2.05 1.25
N ASN A 270 -12.21 -2.81 1.49
CA ASN A 270 -12.11 -4.25 1.28
C ASN A 270 -12.14 -4.95 2.63
N PHE A 271 -13.25 -5.62 2.96
CA PHE A 271 -13.38 -6.36 4.21
C PHE A 271 -12.58 -7.67 4.23
N GLY A 272 -12.16 -8.15 3.07
CA GLY A 272 -11.23 -9.25 2.92
C GLY A 272 -10.57 -9.25 1.55
N THR A 273 -9.50 -10.03 1.43
CA THR A 273 -8.96 -10.40 0.12
C THR A 273 -10.01 -11.24 -0.62
N PRO A 274 -10.22 -11.02 -1.93
CA PRO A 274 -11.00 -11.95 -2.73
C PRO A 274 -10.50 -13.39 -2.54
N ALA A 275 -11.41 -14.36 -2.63
CA ALA A 275 -11.05 -15.78 -2.51
C ALA A 275 -9.95 -16.21 -3.51
N TYR A 276 -9.85 -15.54 -4.66
CA TYR A 276 -8.78 -15.79 -5.63
C TYR A 276 -7.40 -15.29 -5.13
N GLU A 277 -7.31 -14.13 -4.48
CA GLU A 277 -6.05 -13.58 -3.95
C GLU A 277 -5.54 -14.42 -2.78
N GLU A 278 -6.44 -14.86 -1.89
CA GLU A 278 -6.08 -15.79 -0.81
C GLU A 278 -5.48 -17.09 -1.37
N GLY A 279 -6.06 -17.61 -2.45
CA GLY A 279 -5.52 -18.76 -3.16
C GLY A 279 -4.13 -18.49 -3.74
N VAL A 280 -3.93 -17.33 -4.37
CA VAL A 280 -2.62 -16.93 -4.92
C VAL A 280 -1.57 -16.79 -3.83
N TYR A 281 -1.87 -16.09 -2.73
CA TYR A 281 -0.94 -15.98 -1.59
C TYR A 281 -0.64 -17.34 -0.98
N GLY A 282 -1.64 -18.19 -0.81
CA GLY A 282 -1.45 -19.56 -0.34
C GLY A 282 -0.52 -20.38 -1.24
N ILE A 283 -0.72 -20.32 -2.56
CA ILE A 283 0.14 -21.00 -3.54
C ILE A 283 1.55 -20.43 -3.53
N VAL A 284 1.71 -19.11 -3.53
CA VAL A 284 3.03 -18.44 -3.52
C VAL A 284 3.80 -18.81 -2.25
N LEU A 285 3.16 -18.76 -1.08
CA LEU A 285 3.77 -19.16 0.19
C LEU A 285 4.11 -20.66 0.21
N LEU A 286 3.27 -21.51 -0.37
CA LEU A 286 3.53 -22.93 -0.52
C LEU A 286 4.76 -23.16 -1.41
N VAL A 287 4.85 -22.51 -2.57
CA VAL A 287 5.99 -22.61 -3.50
C VAL A 287 7.28 -22.15 -2.83
N ILE A 288 7.28 -21.00 -2.17
CA ILE A 288 8.44 -20.49 -1.42
C ILE A 288 8.84 -21.50 -0.34
N GLY A 289 7.88 -22.02 0.41
CA GLY A 289 8.09 -23.06 1.41
C GLY A 289 8.73 -24.32 0.83
N LEU A 290 8.24 -24.82 -0.31
CA LEU A 290 8.81 -25.97 -1.00
C LEU A 290 10.26 -25.68 -1.44
N VAL A 291 10.51 -24.54 -2.08
CA VAL A 291 11.87 -24.20 -2.56
C VAL A 291 12.84 -24.12 -1.39
N LEU A 292 12.47 -23.43 -0.30
CA LEU A 292 13.30 -23.30 0.90
C LEU A 292 13.52 -24.64 1.62
N CYS A 293 12.60 -25.59 1.52
CA CYS A 293 12.77 -26.92 2.12
C CYS A 293 13.60 -27.85 1.21
N PHE A 294 13.28 -27.95 -0.07
CA PHE A 294 13.83 -28.97 -0.97
C PHE A 294 15.20 -28.59 -1.56
N VAL A 295 15.49 -27.32 -1.82
CA VAL A 295 16.78 -26.91 -2.40
C VAL A 295 17.97 -27.18 -1.47
N PRO A 296 17.98 -26.73 -0.20
CA PRO A 296 19.12 -27.00 0.69
C PRO A 296 19.26 -28.50 1.00
N GLN A 297 18.14 -29.22 1.13
CA GLN A 297 18.16 -30.68 1.30
C GLN A 297 18.76 -31.39 0.09
N GLY A 298 18.35 -31.01 -1.14
CA GLY A 298 18.91 -31.55 -2.37
C GLY A 298 20.40 -31.28 -2.50
N ALA A 299 20.86 -30.06 -2.17
CA ALA A 299 22.26 -29.69 -2.17
C ALA A 299 23.06 -30.50 -1.12
N PHE A 300 22.53 -30.65 0.09
CA PHE A 300 23.15 -31.43 1.15
C PHE A 300 23.25 -32.92 0.80
N CYS A 301 22.17 -33.51 0.28
CA CYS A 301 22.14 -34.90 -0.18
C CYS A 301 23.16 -35.13 -1.31
N ARG A 302 23.21 -34.23 -2.29
CA ARG A 302 24.19 -34.28 -3.39
C ARG A 302 25.62 -34.19 -2.86
N TRP A 303 25.90 -33.26 -1.95
CA TRP A 303 27.22 -33.12 -1.32
C TRP A 303 27.63 -34.38 -0.55
N ALA A 304 26.73 -34.92 0.28
CA ALA A 304 26.96 -36.13 1.04
C ALA A 304 27.24 -37.33 0.13
N LEU A 305 26.46 -37.50 -0.94
CA LEU A 305 26.62 -38.58 -1.91
C LEU A 305 27.93 -38.45 -2.69
N CYS A 306 28.29 -37.24 -3.15
CA CYS A 306 29.58 -36.97 -3.77
C CYS A 306 30.75 -37.29 -2.82
N LYS A 307 30.63 -36.95 -1.53
CA LYS A 307 31.66 -37.24 -0.52
C LYS A 307 31.81 -38.74 -0.27
N LEU A 308 30.70 -39.49 -0.24
CA LEU A 308 30.71 -40.95 -0.12
C LEU A 308 31.35 -41.62 -1.35
N LEU A 309 31.02 -41.16 -2.55
CA LEU A 309 31.61 -41.67 -3.79
C LEU A 309 33.11 -41.36 -3.88
N ARG A 310 33.54 -40.15 -3.50
CA ARG A 310 34.98 -39.80 -3.41
C ARG A 310 35.73 -40.74 -2.47
N ARG A 311 35.19 -40.97 -1.26
CA ARG A 311 35.77 -41.91 -0.28
C ARG A 311 35.82 -43.34 -0.81
N ARG A 312 34.83 -43.81 -1.57
CA ARG A 312 34.88 -45.15 -2.21
C ARG A 312 35.98 -45.21 -3.26
N ARG A 313 36.13 -44.17 -4.09
CA ARG A 313 37.18 -44.09 -5.11
C ARG A 313 38.58 -44.10 -4.50
N GLU A 314 38.79 -43.41 -3.39
CA GLU A 314 40.06 -43.41 -2.64
C GLU A 314 40.40 -44.77 -2.02
N ARG A 315 39.40 -45.60 -1.69
CA ARG A 315 39.62 -46.94 -1.12
C ARG A 315 39.72 -48.05 -2.17
N GLY A 316 39.03 -47.90 -3.30
CA GLY A 316 38.85 -48.95 -4.31
C GLY A 316 39.94 -49.00 -5.39
N LEU A 317 40.79 -47.97 -5.48
CA LEU A 317 41.98 -48.03 -6.30
C LEU A 317 43.16 -48.20 -5.35
N PRO A 318 43.72 -49.42 -5.19
CA PRO A 318 45.13 -49.49 -4.83
C PRO A 318 45.81 -48.55 -5.82
N ARG A 319 46.52 -47.54 -5.31
CA ARG A 319 47.51 -46.87 -6.13
C ARG A 319 48.34 -48.03 -6.67
N LYS A 320 48.10 -48.41 -7.93
CA LYS A 320 49.11 -49.10 -8.70
C LYS A 320 50.25 -48.10 -8.60
N HIS A 321 51.20 -48.38 -7.70
CA HIS A 321 52.53 -47.85 -7.83
C HIS A 321 52.92 -48.33 -9.21
N TYR A 322 52.64 -47.50 -10.22
CA TYR A 322 53.32 -47.60 -11.47
C TYR A 322 54.78 -47.56 -11.03
N ALA A 323 55.46 -48.70 -11.14
CA ALA A 323 56.88 -48.76 -10.98
C ALA A 323 57.43 -47.54 -11.75
N PRO A 324 58.31 -46.73 -11.15
CA PRO A 324 58.88 -45.58 -11.85
C PRO A 324 59.31 -46.10 -13.21
N ARG A 325 58.59 -45.66 -14.25
CA ARG A 325 58.87 -46.06 -15.61
C ARG A 325 60.32 -45.64 -15.79
N ALA A 326 61.21 -46.62 -15.96
CA ALA A 326 62.61 -46.35 -16.21
C ALA A 326 62.64 -45.24 -17.23
N SER A 327 63.29 -44.14 -16.86
CA SER A 327 63.57 -43.00 -17.71
C SER A 327 64.12 -43.54 -19.01
N SER A 328 63.27 -43.72 -20.03
CA SER A 328 63.74 -43.71 -21.40
C SER A 328 64.27 -42.31 -21.58
N GLU A 329 65.58 -42.22 -21.81
CA GLU A 329 66.26 -40.99 -22.16
C GLU A 329 65.35 -40.13 -23.05
N PRO A 330 65.21 -38.84 -22.76
CA PRO A 330 64.60 -37.93 -23.71
C PRO A 330 65.46 -37.97 -24.99
N SER A 331 64.95 -38.68 -26.00
CA SER A 331 65.34 -38.46 -27.38
C SER A 331 65.23 -36.96 -27.63
N ALA A 332 66.36 -36.35 -27.97
CA ALA A 332 66.57 -34.91 -28.14
C ALA A 332 65.82 -34.30 -29.34
N ALA A 333 64.72 -34.90 -29.79
CA ALA A 333 64.07 -34.56 -31.05
C ALA A 333 62.56 -34.36 -30.92
N THR A 334 62.10 -33.65 -29.88
CA THR A 334 60.83 -32.89 -29.98
C THR A 334 60.82 -31.69 -29.02
N VAL A 335 61.90 -30.90 -29.07
CA VAL A 335 61.86 -29.49 -28.70
C VAL A 335 61.17 -28.78 -29.86
N GLY A 336 59.89 -28.49 -29.73
CA GLY A 336 59.15 -27.88 -30.82
C GLY A 336 57.73 -27.51 -30.45
N MET A 337 57.58 -26.25 -30.04
CA MET A 337 56.36 -25.45 -30.13
C MET A 337 55.23 -25.82 -29.15
N ARG A 338 55.16 -25.02 -28.08
CA ARG A 338 53.94 -24.29 -27.69
C ARG A 338 54.33 -23.17 -26.72
N TYR A 339 55.00 -22.17 -27.27
CA TYR A 339 54.95 -20.80 -26.75
C TYR A 339 54.29 -19.94 -27.82
N ALA A 340 53.56 -18.94 -27.35
CA ALA A 340 52.99 -17.81 -28.07
C ALA A 340 51.79 -18.11 -28.98
N VAL A 341 50.58 -17.88 -28.47
CA VAL A 341 49.63 -16.86 -28.97
C VAL A 341 48.85 -16.46 -27.73
N GLY A 342 48.97 -15.27 -27.15
CA GLY A 342 48.80 -13.96 -27.77
C GLY A 342 47.78 -13.28 -26.86
N GLY A 343 48.24 -12.32 -26.07
CA GLY A 343 47.32 -11.42 -25.40
C GLY A 343 46.86 -10.40 -26.42
N ASP A 344 45.56 -10.22 -26.53
CA ASP A 344 44.98 -8.97 -27.01
C ASP A 344 44.11 -8.44 -25.88
N SER A 345 44.66 -7.42 -25.25
CA SER A 345 43.95 -6.36 -24.57
C SER A 345 43.23 -5.54 -25.62
N ASP A 346 41.90 -5.53 -25.58
CA ASP A 346 41.11 -4.45 -26.15
C ASP A 346 40.42 -3.72 -24.99
N ASP A 347 41.14 -2.72 -24.48
CA ASP A 347 40.54 -1.48 -24.01
C ASP A 347 40.03 -0.75 -25.26
N GLU A 348 38.74 -0.36 -25.31
CA GLU A 348 38.25 0.96 -25.75
C GLU A 348 36.69 1.02 -25.78
N PRO A 349 36.08 2.22 -25.84
CA PRO A 349 35.41 2.91 -24.72
C PRO A 349 33.90 2.65 -24.52
#